data_AF-A0A7Y4UG84-F1
#
_entry.id   AF-A0A7Y4UG84-F1
#
_cell.length_a   1.000
_cell.length_b   1.000
_cell.length_c   1.000
_cell.angle_alpha   90.00
_cell.angle_beta   90.00
_cell.angle_gamma   90.00
#
_symmetry.space_group_name_H-M   'P 1'
#
loop_
_entity.id
_entity.type
_entity.pdbx_description
1 polymer ?
#
loop_
_entity_poly.entity_id
_entity_poly.type
_entity_poly.pdbx_seq_one_letter_code
_entity_poly.pdbx_strand_id
1 'polypeptide(L)'
;ELGGQLRQMFHPVLDYPGLLAADGEALRDAFKHHVDTLSLNYRLGCQIESVDLARKAVVCNGETLTARALIIATGARQRRLSIPGEDLAHHVDANAARAYHHQSVCVIGGGDSAVENANILARTAAHVTLIHRSDRFRARAEWLAAAEAAPNLTILRHTLPLAIHADSIEVQNLQTGLCRTLPTAAIFIRAGIVPNTELFAGQIELNEAGYVRVFENQQTSLPMVYAVGDVAQPACLSVATAVGHAAVAVKHCAALLNSARFKRHSPRLSKRGK
;
A
#
# COMPACT_ATOMS: atom_id res chain seq x y z
N GLU A 1 -11.43 -5.52 9.11
CA GLU A 1 -11.59 -6.77 8.33
C GLU A 1 -10.22 -7.28 7.90
N LEU A 2 -10.11 -8.52 7.40
CA LEU A 2 -8.86 -9.07 6.86
C LEU A 2 -8.68 -8.72 5.38
N GLY A 3 -7.42 -8.63 4.95
CA GLY A 3 -7.06 -8.60 3.52
C GLY A 3 -6.27 -7.38 3.07
N GLY A 4 -6.37 -6.24 3.76
CA GLY A 4 -5.64 -5.03 3.37
C GLY A 4 -5.87 -4.69 1.89
N GLN A 5 -4.78 -4.41 1.15
CA GLN A 5 -4.84 -4.05 -0.27
C GLN A 5 -5.20 -5.22 -1.20
N LEU A 6 -5.17 -6.48 -0.75
CA LEU A 6 -5.62 -7.62 -1.56
C LEU A 6 -7.07 -7.46 -2.03
N ARG A 7 -7.91 -6.77 -1.24
CA ARG A 7 -9.31 -6.46 -1.58
C ARG A 7 -9.46 -5.51 -2.76
N GLN A 8 -8.37 -4.89 -3.20
CA GLN A 8 -8.31 -3.96 -4.32
C GLN A 8 -7.58 -4.57 -5.53
N MET A 9 -7.21 -5.86 -5.45
CA MET A 9 -6.53 -6.60 -6.51
C MET A 9 -7.54 -7.52 -7.20
N PHE A 10 -8.00 -7.10 -8.37
CA PHE A 10 -9.03 -7.81 -9.15
C PHE A 10 -8.45 -8.66 -10.29
N HIS A 11 -7.13 -8.65 -10.45
CA HIS A 11 -6.41 -9.43 -11.46
C HIS A 11 -5.79 -10.69 -10.83
N PRO A 12 -5.51 -11.73 -11.63
CA PRO A 12 -4.77 -12.89 -11.17
C PRO A 12 -3.47 -12.53 -10.46
N VAL A 13 -3.18 -13.21 -9.35
CA VAL A 13 -1.92 -13.10 -8.63
C VAL A 13 -1.04 -14.25 -9.08
N LEU A 14 -0.06 -13.94 -9.93
CA LEU A 14 0.82 -14.91 -10.59
C LEU A 14 2.23 -14.95 -9.98
N ASP A 15 2.56 -13.94 -9.17
CA ASP A 15 3.88 -13.68 -8.60
C ASP A 15 4.01 -14.10 -7.13
N TYR A 16 3.10 -14.95 -6.64
CA TYR A 16 3.19 -15.60 -5.34
C TYR A 16 3.56 -17.08 -5.51
N PRO A 17 4.84 -17.47 -5.34
CA PRO A 17 5.27 -18.84 -5.61
C PRO A 17 4.50 -19.89 -4.79
N GLY A 18 4.04 -20.94 -5.46
CA GLY A 18 3.33 -22.05 -4.84
C GLY A 18 1.82 -21.86 -4.65
N LEU A 19 1.27 -20.69 -4.97
CA LEU A 19 -0.18 -20.45 -4.95
C LEU A 19 -0.58 -19.49 -6.07
N LEU A 20 -1.28 -20.03 -7.06
CA LEU A 20 -1.93 -19.22 -8.10
C LEU A 20 -3.32 -18.83 -7.61
N ALA A 21 -3.57 -17.53 -7.47
CA ALA A 21 -4.88 -17.01 -7.05
C ALA A 21 -5.55 -16.28 -8.22
N ALA A 22 -6.85 -16.50 -8.38
CA ALA A 22 -7.65 -15.86 -9.44
C ALA A 22 -7.69 -14.33 -9.29
N ASP A 23 -7.62 -13.85 -8.05
CA ASP A 23 -7.57 -12.45 -7.66
C ASP A 23 -7.02 -12.32 -6.22
N GLY A 24 -7.01 -11.10 -5.68
CA GLY A 24 -6.57 -10.87 -4.31
C GLY A 24 -7.54 -11.39 -3.25
N GLU A 25 -8.83 -11.53 -3.55
CA GLU A 25 -9.80 -12.14 -2.64
C GLU A 25 -9.51 -13.63 -2.44
N ALA A 26 -9.27 -14.37 -3.51
CA ALA A 26 -8.85 -15.76 -3.46
C ALA A 26 -7.53 -15.94 -2.67
N LEU A 27 -6.57 -15.04 -2.84
CA LEU A 27 -5.31 -15.07 -2.08
C LEU A 27 -5.53 -14.76 -0.59
N ARG A 28 -6.37 -13.77 -0.27
CA ARG A 28 -6.77 -13.45 1.11
C ARG A 28 -7.41 -14.68 1.76
N ASP A 29 -8.27 -15.39 1.05
CA ASP A 29 -8.98 -16.55 1.59
C ASP A 29 -8.04 -17.72 1.86
N ALA A 30 -7.03 -17.92 1.00
CA ALA A 30 -5.96 -18.87 1.29
C ALA A 30 -5.17 -18.52 2.57
N PHE A 31 -4.84 -17.22 2.78
CA PHE A 31 -4.21 -16.78 4.03
C PHE A 31 -5.12 -16.93 5.24
N LYS A 32 -6.40 -16.58 5.09
CA LYS A 32 -7.40 -16.77 6.16
C LYS A 32 -7.50 -18.24 6.55
N HIS A 33 -7.58 -19.13 5.56
CA HIS A 33 -7.63 -20.57 5.79
C HIS A 33 -6.42 -21.03 6.61
N HIS A 34 -5.21 -20.57 6.26
CA HIS A 34 -3.99 -20.89 7.02
C HIS A 34 -4.04 -20.37 8.47
N VAL A 35 -4.50 -19.13 8.69
CA VAL A 35 -4.69 -18.55 10.03
C VAL A 35 -5.69 -19.38 10.85
N ASP A 36 -6.80 -19.79 10.24
CA ASP A 36 -7.83 -20.61 10.87
C ASP A 36 -7.30 -22.03 11.20
N THR A 37 -6.55 -22.66 10.29
CA THR A 37 -5.93 -23.99 10.51
C THR A 37 -4.95 -23.98 11.69
N LEU A 38 -4.19 -22.89 11.84
CA LEU A 38 -3.25 -22.72 12.94
C LEU A 38 -3.91 -22.24 14.24
N SER A 39 -5.22 -21.97 14.23
CA SER A 39 -5.97 -21.43 15.36
C SER A 39 -5.31 -20.18 15.96
N LEU A 40 -4.79 -19.29 15.10
CA LEU A 40 -4.17 -18.06 15.55
C LEU A 40 -5.23 -17.08 16.06
N ASN A 41 -4.96 -16.44 17.19
CA ASN A 41 -5.85 -15.43 17.75
C ASN A 41 -5.71 -14.12 16.97
N TYR A 42 -6.82 -13.59 16.46
CA TYR A 42 -6.91 -12.26 15.87
C TYR A 42 -8.22 -11.58 16.27
N ARG A 43 -8.23 -10.24 16.23
CA ARG A 43 -9.42 -9.42 16.48
C ARG A 43 -9.77 -8.63 15.23
N LEU A 44 -11.06 -8.60 14.87
CA LEU A 44 -11.59 -7.79 13.76
C LEU A 44 -12.43 -6.63 14.33
N GLY A 45 -12.78 -5.67 13.46
CA GLY A 45 -13.51 -4.46 13.90
C GLY A 45 -12.71 -3.62 14.91
N CYS A 46 -11.39 -3.72 14.85
CA CYS A 46 -10.45 -3.10 15.77
C CYS A 46 -9.73 -1.96 15.05
N GLN A 47 -9.99 -0.72 15.45
CA GLN A 47 -9.23 0.43 14.99
C GLN A 47 -8.21 0.79 16.08
N ILE A 48 -6.93 0.79 15.71
CA ILE A 48 -5.89 1.26 16.63
C ILE A 48 -5.99 2.78 16.73
N GLU A 49 -6.28 3.27 17.93
CA GLU A 49 -6.50 4.68 18.24
C GLU A 49 -5.17 5.37 18.58
N SER A 50 -4.33 4.68 19.36
CA SER A 50 -3.01 5.17 19.74
C SER A 50 -2.03 4.03 20.02
N VAL A 51 -0.74 4.34 19.94
CA VAL A 51 0.36 3.41 20.16
C VAL A 51 1.44 4.10 20.98
N ASP A 52 1.94 3.42 22.01
CA ASP A 52 3.18 3.75 22.71
C ASP A 52 4.19 2.62 22.42
N LEU A 53 5.06 2.86 21.44
CA LEU A 53 6.04 1.86 20.98
C LEU A 53 7.13 1.59 22.03
N ALA A 54 7.45 2.55 22.89
CA ALA A 54 8.44 2.35 23.96
C ALA A 54 7.91 1.35 25.00
N ARG A 55 6.64 1.48 25.38
CA ARG A 55 5.95 0.56 26.30
C ARG A 55 5.38 -0.67 25.60
N LYS A 56 5.40 -0.70 24.26
CA LYS A 56 4.76 -1.74 23.44
C LYS A 56 3.28 -1.91 23.79
N ALA A 57 2.60 -0.77 23.94
CA ALA A 57 1.19 -0.68 24.25
C ALA A 57 0.41 -0.13 23.04
N VAL A 58 -0.76 -0.70 22.78
CA VAL A 58 -1.69 -0.24 21.73
C VAL A 58 -3.07 -0.05 22.35
N VAL A 59 -3.74 1.05 22.02
CA VAL A 59 -5.12 1.29 22.41
C VAL A 59 -6.02 1.00 21.23
N CYS A 60 -7.05 0.18 21.46
CA CYS A 60 -8.01 -0.20 20.44
C CYS A 60 -9.39 -0.37 21.08
N ASN A 61 -10.39 0.32 20.55
CA ASN A 61 -11.77 0.28 21.05
C ASN A 61 -11.85 0.56 22.56
N GLY A 62 -11.05 1.51 23.05
CA GLY A 62 -10.93 1.86 24.47
C GLY A 62 -10.16 0.87 25.37
N GLU A 63 -9.71 -0.28 24.86
CA GLU A 63 -8.88 -1.24 25.60
C GLU A 63 -7.39 -0.99 25.35
N THR A 64 -6.57 -1.04 26.40
CA THR A 64 -5.10 -1.01 26.25
C THR A 64 -4.54 -2.42 26.26
N LEU A 65 -3.91 -2.81 25.15
CA LEU A 65 -3.19 -4.08 25.00
C LEU A 65 -1.69 -3.83 25.12
N THR A 66 -0.99 -4.69 25.86
CA THR A 66 0.48 -4.62 26.01
C THR A 66 1.14 -5.90 25.53
N ALA A 67 2.31 -5.78 24.90
CA ALA A 67 3.06 -6.92 24.38
C ALA A 67 4.55 -6.85 24.73
N ARG A 68 5.23 -8.00 24.67
CA ARG A 68 6.70 -8.07 24.80
C ARG A 68 7.43 -7.59 23.53
N ALA A 69 6.73 -7.65 22.39
CA ALA A 69 7.21 -7.26 21.08
C ALA A 69 6.04 -6.76 20.22
N LEU A 70 6.30 -5.87 19.28
CA LEU A 70 5.33 -5.40 18.29
C LEU A 70 5.87 -5.61 16.87
N ILE A 71 4.99 -5.99 15.95
CA ILE A 71 5.28 -6.05 14.52
C ILE A 71 4.28 -5.13 13.82
N ILE A 72 4.81 -4.08 13.18
CA ILE A 72 4.04 -3.12 12.41
C ILE A 72 3.86 -3.67 11.00
N ALA A 73 2.63 -4.08 10.68
CA ALA A 73 2.22 -4.58 9.37
C ALA A 73 1.02 -3.79 8.84
N THR A 74 1.01 -2.48 9.09
CA THR A 74 -0.11 -1.58 8.72
C THR A 74 -0.20 -1.30 7.22
N GLY A 75 0.82 -1.73 6.45
CA GLY A 75 0.87 -1.58 5.00
C GLY A 75 0.89 -0.13 4.54
N ALA A 76 0.39 0.08 3.32
CA ALA A 76 0.23 1.38 2.70
C ALA A 76 -1.21 1.54 2.19
N ARG A 77 -1.55 2.76 1.78
CA ARG A 77 -2.84 3.09 1.16
C ARG A 77 -2.61 3.95 -0.07
N GLN A 78 -3.60 3.98 -0.96
CA GLN A 78 -3.59 4.90 -2.08
C GLN A 78 -3.54 6.35 -1.57
N ARG A 79 -2.70 7.16 -2.20
CA ARG A 79 -2.60 8.58 -1.91
C ARG A 79 -3.89 9.25 -2.34
N ARG A 80 -4.53 9.94 -1.40
CA ARG A 80 -5.64 10.85 -1.71
C ARG A 80 -5.13 12.13 -2.36
N LEU A 81 -5.89 12.63 -3.32
CA LEU A 81 -5.70 13.94 -3.96
C LEU A 81 -6.20 15.07 -3.06
N SER A 82 -7.16 14.79 -2.17
CA SER A 82 -7.75 15.78 -1.25
C SER A 82 -8.42 16.94 -2.00
N ILE A 83 -9.19 16.59 -3.02
CA ILE A 83 -9.96 17.53 -3.85
C ILE A 83 -11.47 17.27 -3.73
N PRO A 84 -12.33 18.28 -3.97
CA PRO A 84 -13.78 18.08 -4.04
C PRO A 84 -14.16 16.97 -5.02
N GLY A 85 -15.09 16.11 -4.61
CA GLY A 85 -15.61 15.01 -5.42
C GLY A 85 -14.66 13.83 -5.62
N GLU A 86 -13.53 13.77 -4.93
CA GLU A 86 -12.58 12.65 -5.03
C GLU A 86 -13.23 11.27 -4.86
N ASP A 87 -14.22 11.13 -3.98
CA ASP A 87 -14.92 9.86 -3.74
C ASP A 87 -15.81 9.41 -4.93
N LEU A 88 -16.01 10.25 -5.95
CA LEU A 88 -16.63 9.88 -7.24
C LEU A 88 -15.65 9.16 -8.18
N ALA A 89 -14.36 9.13 -7.85
CA ALA A 89 -13.38 8.41 -8.66
C ALA A 89 -13.63 6.90 -8.66
N HIS A 90 -13.29 6.27 -9.77
CA HIS A 90 -13.50 4.86 -10.02
C HIS A 90 -12.24 4.06 -9.72
N HIS A 91 -12.43 2.80 -9.33
CA HIS A 91 -11.38 1.82 -9.23
C HIS A 91 -11.26 1.06 -10.55
N VAL A 92 -10.03 0.83 -11.01
CA VAL A 92 -9.80 -0.10 -12.13
C VAL A 92 -9.94 -1.51 -11.58
N ASP A 93 -10.99 -2.20 -12.00
CA ASP A 93 -11.16 -3.64 -11.80
C ASP A 93 -10.93 -4.41 -13.12
N ALA A 94 -11.04 -5.73 -13.08
CA ALA A 94 -10.89 -6.57 -14.27
C ALA A 94 -11.93 -6.27 -15.37
N ASN A 95 -13.04 -5.60 -15.03
CA ASN A 95 -14.11 -5.26 -15.95
C ASN A 95 -14.04 -3.82 -16.46
N ALA A 96 -13.19 -2.96 -15.91
CA ALA A 96 -13.15 -1.54 -16.23
C ALA A 96 -13.02 -1.27 -17.74
N ALA A 97 -12.13 -1.98 -18.43
CA ALA A 97 -11.99 -1.84 -19.89
C ALA A 97 -13.30 -2.16 -20.66
N ARG A 98 -14.07 -3.15 -20.20
CA ARG A 98 -15.37 -3.48 -20.77
C ARG A 98 -16.46 -2.47 -20.38
N ALA A 99 -16.45 -2.01 -19.13
CA ALA A 99 -17.45 -1.09 -18.60
C ALA A 99 -17.41 0.29 -19.29
N TYR A 100 -16.22 0.75 -19.68
CA TYR A 100 -16.00 2.04 -20.31
C TYR A 100 -15.71 1.95 -21.82
N HIS A 101 -16.15 0.86 -22.44
CA HIS A 101 -16.03 0.68 -23.88
C HIS A 101 -16.73 1.82 -24.64
N HIS A 102 -16.04 2.43 -25.61
CA HIS A 102 -16.47 3.62 -26.35
C HIS A 102 -16.79 4.86 -25.50
N GLN A 103 -16.29 4.96 -24.26
CA GLN A 103 -16.43 6.16 -23.42
C GLN A 103 -15.10 6.91 -23.29
N SER A 104 -15.18 8.19 -22.94
CA SER A 104 -14.00 8.99 -22.56
C SER A 104 -13.67 8.76 -21.10
N VAL A 105 -12.41 8.48 -20.78
CA VAL A 105 -11.95 8.24 -19.40
C VAL A 105 -10.69 9.03 -19.06
N CYS A 106 -10.49 9.32 -17.79
CA CYS A 106 -9.30 9.99 -17.27
C CYS A 106 -8.51 9.07 -16.36
N VAL A 107 -7.18 9.09 -16.46
CA VAL A 107 -6.25 8.42 -15.54
C VAL A 107 -5.34 9.48 -14.94
N ILE A 108 -5.21 9.53 -13.61
CA ILE A 108 -4.40 10.52 -12.90
C ILE A 108 -3.16 9.83 -12.34
N GLY A 109 -1.97 10.20 -12.80
CA GLY A 109 -0.72 9.69 -12.27
C GLY A 109 0.41 9.66 -13.29
N GLY A 110 1.63 9.42 -12.80
CA GLY A 110 2.83 9.41 -13.64
C GLY A 110 3.78 8.25 -13.37
N GLY A 111 3.35 7.24 -12.61
CA GLY A 111 4.10 5.99 -12.39
C GLY A 111 3.60 4.86 -13.28
N ASP A 112 4.26 3.70 -13.16
CA ASP A 112 3.95 2.50 -13.95
C ASP A 112 2.46 2.15 -13.96
N SER A 113 1.82 2.07 -12.79
CA SER A 113 0.40 1.71 -12.70
C SER A 113 -0.53 2.68 -13.42
N ALA A 114 -0.18 3.97 -13.48
CA ALA A 114 -0.98 4.98 -14.19
C ALA A 114 -0.87 4.78 -15.71
N VAL A 115 0.35 4.64 -16.22
CA VAL A 115 0.62 4.49 -17.65
C VAL A 115 0.13 3.15 -18.18
N GLU A 116 0.31 2.07 -17.42
CA GLU A 116 -0.23 0.75 -17.74
C GLU A 116 -1.76 0.77 -17.85
N ASN A 117 -2.44 1.35 -16.86
CA ASN A 117 -3.90 1.42 -16.88
C ASN A 117 -4.40 2.29 -18.04
N ALA A 118 -3.72 3.39 -18.35
CA ALA A 118 -4.06 4.21 -19.51
C ALA A 118 -3.94 3.40 -20.82
N ASN A 119 -2.85 2.63 -21.00
CA ASN A 119 -2.67 1.74 -22.15
C ASN A 119 -3.71 0.61 -22.23
N ILE A 120 -4.10 0.02 -21.09
CA ILE A 120 -5.16 -1.01 -21.05
C ILE A 120 -6.50 -0.43 -21.47
N LEU A 121 -6.88 0.73 -20.92
CA LEU A 121 -8.14 1.41 -21.23
C LEU A 121 -8.17 1.88 -22.69
N ALA A 122 -7.05 2.34 -23.25
CA ALA A 122 -6.95 2.79 -24.64
C ALA A 122 -7.30 1.69 -25.66
N ARG A 123 -7.30 0.40 -25.26
CA ARG A 123 -7.74 -0.70 -26.15
C ARG A 123 -9.24 -0.71 -26.43
N THR A 124 -10.05 -0.03 -25.60
CA THR A 124 -11.51 -0.18 -25.58
C THR A 124 -12.25 1.15 -25.43
N ALA A 125 -11.67 2.13 -24.73
CA ALA A 125 -12.23 3.46 -24.55
C ALA A 125 -12.24 4.26 -25.87
N ALA A 126 -13.20 5.18 -26.00
CA ALA A 126 -13.21 6.13 -27.12
C ALA A 126 -12.03 7.10 -27.02
N HIS A 127 -11.71 7.55 -25.82
CA HIS A 127 -10.58 8.42 -25.55
C HIS A 127 -10.05 8.25 -24.12
N VAL A 128 -8.75 8.30 -23.93
CA VAL A 128 -8.10 8.27 -22.61
C VAL A 128 -7.29 9.54 -22.39
N THR A 129 -7.57 10.26 -21.31
CA THR A 129 -6.73 11.39 -20.89
C THR A 129 -5.85 10.98 -19.72
N LEU A 130 -4.52 10.95 -19.91
CA LEU A 130 -3.55 10.71 -18.84
C LEU A 130 -3.09 12.05 -18.26
N ILE A 131 -3.50 12.35 -17.03
CA ILE A 131 -3.20 13.60 -16.33
C ILE A 131 -1.99 13.39 -15.42
N HIS A 132 -0.93 14.17 -15.64
CA HIS A 132 0.29 14.12 -14.85
C HIS A 132 0.74 15.51 -14.42
N ARG A 133 1.03 15.66 -13.12
CA ARG A 133 1.36 16.95 -12.49
C ARG A 133 2.75 17.48 -12.81
N SER A 134 3.65 16.63 -13.30
CA SER A 134 5.05 16.98 -13.54
C SER A 134 5.40 16.79 -15.02
N ASP A 135 6.58 17.25 -15.41
CA ASP A 135 7.09 16.93 -16.75
C ASP A 135 7.53 15.47 -16.82
N ARG A 136 8.36 15.04 -15.86
CA ARG A 136 8.97 13.71 -15.89
C ARG A 136 8.03 12.65 -15.33
N PHE A 137 7.78 11.61 -16.12
CA PHE A 137 7.15 10.38 -15.66
C PHE A 137 8.18 9.52 -14.91
N ARG A 138 7.69 8.76 -13.92
CA ARG A 138 8.44 7.67 -13.26
C ARG A 138 8.16 6.32 -13.90
N ALA A 139 7.19 6.25 -14.79
CA ALA A 139 6.87 5.05 -15.52
C ALA A 139 8.02 4.63 -16.44
N ARG A 140 8.09 3.33 -16.71
CA ARG A 140 8.99 2.73 -17.69
C ARG A 140 8.83 3.36 -19.06
N ALA A 141 9.96 3.59 -19.73
CA ALA A 141 10.02 4.34 -20.98
C ALA A 141 9.23 3.65 -22.10
N GLU A 142 9.27 2.31 -22.16
CA GLU A 142 8.54 1.53 -23.14
C GLU A 142 7.01 1.67 -22.99
N TRP A 143 6.52 1.79 -21.75
CA TRP A 143 5.10 1.96 -21.47
C TRP A 143 4.63 3.39 -21.77
N LEU A 144 5.47 4.37 -21.45
CA LEU A 144 5.18 5.77 -21.79
C LEU A 144 5.18 5.98 -23.30
N ALA A 145 6.16 5.41 -24.02
CA ALA A 145 6.22 5.49 -25.47
C ALA A 145 4.99 4.85 -26.14
N ALA A 146 4.52 3.71 -25.61
CA ALA A 146 3.27 3.10 -26.08
C ALA A 146 2.06 4.02 -25.84
N ALA A 147 2.00 4.69 -24.69
CA ALA A 147 0.92 5.64 -24.40
C ALA A 147 0.97 6.88 -25.30
N GLU A 148 2.17 7.41 -25.57
CA GLU A 148 2.40 8.55 -26.47
C GLU A 148 2.08 8.21 -27.94
N ALA A 149 2.25 6.95 -28.35
CA ALA A 149 1.94 6.48 -29.69
C ALA A 149 0.45 6.11 -29.89
N ALA A 150 -0.34 5.98 -28.82
CA ALA A 150 -1.73 5.57 -28.91
C ALA A 150 -2.62 6.70 -29.45
N PRO A 151 -3.36 6.50 -30.57
CA PRO A 151 -4.07 7.57 -31.26
C PRO A 151 -5.27 8.13 -30.48
N ASN A 152 -5.82 7.34 -29.55
CA ASN A 152 -6.93 7.72 -28.69
C ASN A 152 -6.50 8.05 -27.26
N LEU A 153 -5.20 8.28 -27.00
CA LEU A 153 -4.68 8.66 -25.69
C LEU A 153 -4.03 10.04 -25.77
N THR A 154 -4.45 10.95 -24.90
CA THR A 154 -3.82 12.28 -24.74
C THR A 154 -3.16 12.40 -23.38
N ILE A 155 -1.91 12.86 -23.36
CA ILE A 155 -1.16 13.11 -22.13
C ILE A 155 -1.18 14.59 -21.79
N LEU A 156 -1.74 14.93 -20.63
CA LEU A 156 -1.72 16.27 -20.06
C LEU A 156 -0.62 16.37 -19.00
N ARG A 157 0.56 16.86 -19.40
CA ARG A 157 1.68 17.16 -18.49
C ARG A 157 1.42 18.47 -17.74
N HIS A 158 2.16 18.67 -16.65
CA HIS A 158 2.02 19.84 -15.78
C HIS A 158 0.59 20.13 -15.34
N THR A 159 -0.27 19.12 -15.25
CA THR A 159 -1.70 19.30 -15.04
C THR A 159 -2.13 18.63 -13.75
N LEU A 160 -2.87 19.35 -12.92
CA LEU A 160 -3.45 18.84 -11.66
C LEU A 160 -4.97 18.84 -11.75
N PRO A 161 -5.63 17.81 -11.19
CA PRO A 161 -7.07 17.85 -10.97
C PRO A 161 -7.41 18.83 -9.83
N LEU A 162 -8.46 19.62 -10.00
CA LEU A 162 -8.97 20.58 -9.03
C LEU A 162 -10.24 20.10 -8.35
N ALA A 163 -11.15 19.47 -9.10
CA ALA A 163 -12.40 18.90 -8.61
C ALA A 163 -12.88 17.80 -9.55
N ILE A 164 -13.59 16.82 -9.00
CA ILE A 164 -14.23 15.74 -9.75
C ILE A 164 -15.74 15.91 -9.65
N HIS A 165 -16.43 15.79 -10.78
CA HIS A 165 -17.89 15.79 -10.90
C HIS A 165 -18.37 14.44 -11.45
N ALA A 166 -19.69 14.25 -11.54
CA ALA A 166 -20.26 12.97 -11.98
C ALA A 166 -19.90 12.60 -13.43
N ASP A 167 -19.71 13.58 -14.31
CA ASP A 167 -19.49 13.41 -15.75
C ASP A 167 -18.30 14.21 -16.28
N SER A 168 -17.51 14.81 -15.39
CA SER A 168 -16.40 15.68 -15.77
C SER A 168 -15.34 15.82 -14.67
N ILE A 169 -14.17 16.31 -15.07
CA ILE A 169 -13.09 16.67 -14.15
C ILE A 169 -12.57 18.06 -14.46
N GLU A 170 -12.39 18.88 -13.44
CA GLU A 170 -11.72 20.17 -13.53
C GLU A 170 -10.22 19.97 -13.36
N VAL A 171 -9.44 20.56 -14.26
CA VAL A 171 -7.99 20.48 -14.24
C VAL A 171 -7.36 21.84 -14.43
N GLN A 172 -6.17 22.04 -13.88
CA GLN A 172 -5.35 23.22 -14.08
C GLN A 172 -3.98 22.84 -14.61
N ASN A 173 -3.57 23.51 -15.69
CA ASN A 173 -2.18 23.47 -16.12
C ASN A 173 -1.33 24.43 -15.25
N LEU A 174 -0.33 23.89 -14.58
CA LEU A 174 0.52 24.60 -13.62
C LEU A 174 1.52 25.56 -14.27
N GLN A 175 1.82 25.41 -15.56
CA GLN A 175 2.71 26.33 -16.27
C GLN A 175 1.96 27.54 -16.80
N THR A 176 0.75 27.33 -17.33
CA THR A 176 -0.03 28.40 -17.95
C THR A 176 -1.08 29.00 -17.02
N GLY A 177 -1.40 28.33 -15.91
CA GLY A 177 -2.49 28.68 -15.00
C GLY A 177 -3.89 28.37 -15.56
N LEU A 178 -3.99 27.87 -16.79
CA LEU A 178 -5.27 27.65 -17.47
C LEU A 178 -6.06 26.50 -16.84
N CYS A 179 -7.28 26.81 -16.43
CA CYS A 179 -8.25 25.83 -15.97
C CYS A 179 -9.14 25.35 -17.11
N ARG A 180 -9.46 24.06 -17.13
CA ARG A 180 -10.37 23.44 -18.10
C ARG A 180 -11.22 22.38 -17.43
N THR A 181 -12.43 22.19 -17.93
CA THR A 181 -13.29 21.06 -17.56
C THR A 181 -13.25 20.04 -18.69
N LEU A 182 -12.90 18.79 -18.36
CA LEU A 182 -12.81 17.69 -19.31
C LEU A 182 -14.02 16.77 -19.09
N PRO A 183 -14.87 16.53 -20.11
CA PRO A 183 -15.94 15.55 -20.01
C PRO A 183 -15.33 14.15 -19.92
N THR A 184 -15.79 13.36 -18.96
CA THR A 184 -15.26 12.02 -18.72
C THR A 184 -16.30 11.16 -18.01
N ALA A 185 -16.45 9.92 -18.46
CA ALA A 185 -17.39 8.98 -17.87
C ALA A 185 -16.80 8.22 -16.68
N ALA A 186 -15.47 8.18 -16.57
CA ALA A 186 -14.78 7.65 -15.41
C ALA A 186 -13.41 8.30 -15.19
N ILE A 187 -12.96 8.29 -13.95
CA ILE A 187 -11.70 8.86 -13.48
C ILE A 187 -11.02 7.83 -12.61
N PHE A 188 -9.78 7.48 -12.94
CA PHE A 188 -8.97 6.50 -12.22
C PHE A 188 -7.77 7.16 -11.57
N ILE A 189 -7.72 7.17 -10.23
CA ILE A 189 -6.63 7.79 -9.48
C ILE A 189 -5.50 6.78 -9.25
N ARG A 190 -4.31 7.07 -9.80
CA ARG A 190 -3.05 6.33 -9.65
C ARG A 190 -1.92 7.27 -9.20
N ALA A 191 -2.19 8.04 -8.16
CA ALA A 191 -1.28 9.04 -7.58
C ALA A 191 -0.15 8.46 -6.69
N GLY A 192 -0.01 7.15 -6.67
CA GLY A 192 0.93 6.41 -5.83
C GLY A 192 0.35 6.05 -4.46
N ILE A 193 1.19 5.45 -3.63
CA ILE A 193 0.81 5.01 -2.28
C ILE A 193 1.53 5.84 -1.20
N VAL A 194 0.99 5.80 0.01
CA VAL A 194 1.58 6.36 1.23
C VAL A 194 1.52 5.31 2.33
N PRO A 195 2.58 5.14 3.14
CA PRO A 195 2.60 4.18 4.23
C PRO A 195 1.67 4.62 5.36
N ASN A 196 1.07 3.65 6.07
CA ASN A 196 0.17 3.92 7.20
C ASN A 196 1.00 4.06 8.49
N THR A 197 1.68 5.21 8.64
CA THR A 197 2.70 5.46 9.69
C THR A 197 2.35 6.59 10.66
N GLU A 198 1.17 7.18 10.54
CA GLU A 198 0.75 8.35 11.33
C GLU A 198 0.87 8.11 12.83
N LEU A 199 0.51 6.92 13.30
CA LEU A 199 0.58 6.52 14.72
C LEU A 199 2.01 6.34 15.25
N PHE A 200 3.00 6.26 14.37
CA PHE A 200 4.40 5.96 14.73
C PHE A 200 5.34 7.16 14.56
N ALA A 201 4.85 8.23 13.94
CA ALA A 201 5.61 9.46 13.73
C ALA A 201 6.13 10.01 15.07
N GLY A 202 7.42 10.31 15.11
CA GLY A 202 8.10 10.80 16.32
C GLY A 202 8.47 9.71 17.35
N GLN A 203 8.04 8.46 17.16
CA GLN A 203 8.40 7.35 18.06
C GLN A 203 9.49 6.43 17.50
N ILE A 204 9.58 6.31 16.17
CA ILE A 204 10.58 5.52 15.44
C ILE A 204 11.11 6.29 14.24
N GLU A 205 12.26 5.86 13.71
CA GLU A 205 12.83 6.45 12.49
C GLU A 205 11.93 6.20 11.28
N LEU A 206 11.50 7.28 10.64
CA LEU A 206 10.87 7.26 9.32
C LEU A 206 11.84 7.88 8.31
N ASN A 207 11.79 7.42 7.06
CA ASN A 207 12.53 8.08 5.99
C ASN A 207 11.78 9.31 5.46
N GLU A 208 12.39 10.05 4.53
CA GLU A 208 11.81 11.27 3.94
C GLU A 208 10.46 11.04 3.25
N ALA A 209 10.20 9.82 2.78
CA ALA A 209 8.93 9.43 2.17
C ALA A 209 7.88 8.94 3.19
N GLY A 210 8.20 8.96 4.49
CA GLY A 210 7.31 8.59 5.59
C GLY A 210 7.25 7.10 5.91
N TYR A 211 8.05 6.26 5.25
CA TYR A 211 8.10 4.82 5.52
C TYR A 211 8.93 4.52 6.76
N VAL A 212 8.59 3.46 7.47
CA VAL A 212 9.37 3.01 8.63
C VAL A 212 10.74 2.55 8.15
N ARG A 213 11.80 3.13 8.70
CA ARG A 213 13.15 2.68 8.43
C ARG A 213 13.38 1.35 9.16
N VAL A 214 13.75 0.34 8.40
CA VAL A 214 14.09 -0.98 8.92
C VAL A 214 15.57 -1.30 8.70
N PHE A 215 16.12 -2.07 9.63
CA PHE A 215 17.50 -2.55 9.61
C PHE A 215 17.52 -4.07 9.37
N GLU A 216 18.64 -4.72 9.72
CA GLU A 216 18.74 -6.17 9.72
C GLU A 216 17.57 -6.80 10.48
N ASN A 217 17.10 -7.94 9.97
CA ASN A 217 16.01 -8.70 10.54
C ASN A 217 14.66 -7.94 10.65
N GLN A 218 14.47 -6.88 9.85
CA GLN A 218 13.27 -6.04 9.83
C GLN A 218 13.00 -5.30 11.16
N GLN A 219 14.06 -5.06 11.94
CA GLN A 219 13.98 -4.27 13.16
C GLN A 219 13.83 -2.78 12.84
N THR A 220 13.07 -2.07 13.67
CA THR A 220 13.02 -0.59 13.65
C THR A 220 14.15 -0.02 14.53
N SER A 221 14.18 1.30 14.70
CA SER A 221 15.08 1.95 15.66
C SER A 221 14.77 1.60 17.13
N LEU A 222 13.60 1.01 17.43
CA LEU A 222 13.22 0.57 18.78
C LEU A 222 13.36 -0.95 18.96
N PRO A 223 13.97 -1.41 20.08
CA PRO A 223 14.16 -2.83 20.33
C PRO A 223 12.84 -3.56 20.57
N MET A 224 12.74 -4.75 19.95
CA MET A 224 11.53 -5.57 19.92
C MET A 224 10.33 -4.92 19.21
N VAL A 225 10.58 -3.90 18.40
CA VAL A 225 9.61 -3.32 17.47
C VAL A 225 10.13 -3.56 16.05
N TYR A 226 9.31 -4.18 15.22
CA TYR A 226 9.62 -4.55 13.84
C TYR A 226 8.63 -3.86 12.90
N ALA A 227 8.98 -3.72 11.62
CA ALA A 227 8.06 -3.29 10.58
C ALA A 227 8.23 -4.16 9.33
N VAL A 228 7.12 -4.57 8.71
CA VAL A 228 7.13 -5.55 7.61
C VAL A 228 6.12 -5.19 6.52
N GLY A 229 6.40 -5.64 5.30
CA GLY A 229 5.59 -5.30 4.13
C GLY A 229 5.70 -3.83 3.74
N ASP A 230 4.67 -3.33 3.06
CA ASP A 230 4.71 -2.04 2.36
C ASP A 230 5.02 -0.83 3.26
N VAL A 231 4.68 -0.90 4.55
CA VAL A 231 4.99 0.17 5.53
C VAL A 231 6.49 0.44 5.68
N ALA A 232 7.33 -0.54 5.32
CA ALA A 232 8.79 -0.53 5.43
C ALA A 232 9.52 -0.32 4.09
N GLN A 233 8.82 0.12 3.05
CA GLN A 233 9.36 0.40 1.71
C GLN A 233 10.22 -0.76 1.14
N PRO A 234 9.64 -1.93 0.90
CA PRO A 234 10.38 -3.01 0.27
C PRO A 234 10.84 -2.59 -1.13
N ALA A 235 11.96 -3.16 -1.58
CA ALA A 235 12.48 -2.92 -2.94
C ALA A 235 11.45 -3.34 -4.02
N CYS A 236 10.63 -4.34 -3.72
CA CYS A 236 9.54 -4.80 -4.55
C CYS A 236 8.24 -4.80 -3.74
N LEU A 237 7.22 -4.09 -4.24
CA LEU A 237 5.87 -4.09 -3.67
C LEU A 237 5.15 -5.35 -4.16
N SER A 238 5.30 -6.45 -3.42
CA SER A 238 4.62 -7.72 -3.70
C SER A 238 4.21 -8.42 -2.42
N VAL A 239 3.20 -9.27 -2.52
CA VAL A 239 2.74 -10.10 -1.40
C VAL A 239 3.85 -11.04 -0.93
N ALA A 240 4.63 -11.61 -1.87
CA ALA A 240 5.74 -12.50 -1.57
C ALA A 240 6.83 -11.79 -0.75
N THR A 241 7.19 -10.56 -1.10
CA THR A 241 8.16 -9.76 -0.34
C THR A 241 7.66 -9.45 1.07
N ALA A 242 6.38 -9.06 1.21
CA ALA A 242 5.77 -8.80 2.52
C ALA A 242 5.79 -10.04 3.43
N VAL A 243 5.44 -11.21 2.90
CA VAL A 243 5.53 -12.49 3.63
C VAL A 243 6.97 -12.82 4.02
N GLY A 244 7.93 -12.61 3.11
CA GLY A 244 9.35 -12.81 3.38
C GLY A 244 9.86 -11.93 4.53
N HIS A 245 9.51 -10.63 4.53
CA HIS A 245 9.83 -9.71 5.63
C HIS A 245 9.25 -10.22 6.96
N ALA A 246 7.98 -10.64 6.97
CA ALA A 246 7.34 -11.17 8.16
C ALA A 246 8.02 -12.44 8.69
N ALA A 247 8.41 -13.37 7.81
CA ALA A 247 9.11 -14.60 8.20
C ALA A 247 10.43 -14.31 8.93
N VAL A 248 11.22 -13.36 8.41
CA VAL A 248 12.47 -12.91 9.02
C VAL A 248 12.21 -12.27 10.40
N ALA A 249 11.30 -11.29 10.45
CA ALA A 249 10.97 -10.55 11.68
C ALA A 249 10.50 -11.48 12.81
N VAL A 250 9.56 -12.38 12.51
CA VAL A 250 8.97 -13.29 13.49
C VAL A 250 10.00 -14.28 14.03
N LYS A 251 10.85 -14.86 13.17
CA LYS A 251 11.92 -15.77 13.62
C LYS A 251 12.92 -15.08 14.53
N HIS A 252 13.35 -13.88 14.16
CA HIS A 252 14.26 -13.09 14.98
C HIS A 252 13.63 -12.71 16.33
N CYS A 253 12.39 -12.23 16.30
CA CYS A 253 11.62 -11.89 17.50
C CYS A 253 11.49 -13.10 18.45
N ALA A 254 11.12 -14.27 17.92
CA ALA A 254 10.99 -15.50 18.72
C ALA A 254 12.31 -15.92 19.37
N ALA A 255 13.44 -15.82 18.65
CA ALA A 255 14.76 -16.13 19.19
C ALA A 255 15.13 -15.23 20.38
N LEU A 256 14.86 -13.93 20.29
CA LEU A 256 15.09 -12.98 21.38
C LEU A 256 14.16 -13.23 22.57
N LEU A 257 12.87 -13.52 22.33
CA LEU A 257 11.92 -13.81 23.41
C LEU A 257 12.27 -15.09 24.18
N ASN A 258 12.81 -16.09 23.50
CA ASN A 258 13.25 -17.37 24.08
C ASN A 258 14.57 -17.25 24.84
N SER A 259 15.56 -16.54 24.29
CA SER A 259 16.83 -16.32 24.98
C SER A 259 16.67 -15.48 26.27
N ALA A 260 15.77 -14.49 26.27
CA ALA A 260 15.41 -13.74 27.48
C ALA A 260 14.74 -14.62 28.56
N ARG A 261 14.01 -15.67 28.14
CA ARG A 261 13.40 -16.65 29.04
C ARG A 261 14.46 -17.52 29.73
N PHE A 262 15.48 -17.96 28.98
CA PHE A 262 16.61 -18.73 29.51
C PHE A 262 17.46 -17.95 30.52
N LYS A 263 17.73 -16.66 30.26
CA LYS A 263 18.47 -15.80 31.22
C LYS A 263 17.70 -15.57 32.54
N ARG A 264 16.37 -15.58 32.51
CA ARG A 264 15.53 -15.45 33.73
C ARG A 264 15.42 -16.74 34.55
N HIS A 265 15.63 -17.91 33.95
CA HIS A 265 15.51 -19.23 34.61
C HIS A 265 16.85 -19.89 34.93
N SER A 266 17.98 -19.26 34.60
CA SER A 266 19.27 -19.73 35.05
C SER A 266 19.36 -19.52 36.57
N PRO A 267 19.49 -20.58 37.40
CA PRO A 267 19.67 -20.39 38.83
C PRO A 267 20.92 -19.53 39.01
N ARG A 268 20.82 -18.47 39.82
CA ARG A 268 22.00 -17.74 40.27
C ARG A 268 22.90 -18.76 40.95
N LEU A 269 23.94 -19.23 40.26
CA LEU A 269 25.01 -20.00 40.86
C LEU A 269 25.55 -19.13 41.99
N SER A 270 25.16 -19.47 43.23
CA SER A 270 25.66 -18.81 44.41
C SER A 270 27.17 -18.95 44.36
N LYS A 271 27.88 -17.81 44.27
CA LYS A 271 29.31 -17.76 44.59
C LYS A 271 29.45 -18.14 46.07
N ARG A 272 29.50 -19.44 46.36
CA ARG A 272 30.19 -19.96 47.53
C ARG A 272 31.63 -20.15 47.09
N GLY A 273 32.49 -19.28 47.59
CA GLY A 273 33.91 -19.30 47.29
C GLY A 273 34.70 -18.75 48.46
N LYS A 274 35.06 -19.69 49.33
CA LYS A 274 36.19 -19.73 50.29
C LYS A 274 36.26 -18.68 51.39
#